data_AF-A0A445CZB8-F1
#
_entry.id   AF-A0A445CZB8-F1
#
_cell.length_a   1.000
_cell.length_b   1.000
_cell.length_c   1.000
_cell.angle_alpha   90.00
_cell.angle_beta   90.00
_cell.angle_gamma   90.00
#
_symmetry.space_group_name_H-M   'P 1'
#
loop_
_entity.id
_entity.type
_entity.pdbx_description
1 polymer ?
#
loop_
_entity_poly.entity_id
_entity_poly.type
_entity_poly.pdbx_seq_one_letter_code
_entity_poly.pdbx_strand_id
1 'polypeptide(L)'
;MLKNIPTRAEINDKKRVYRSNCRETLNLILNWTLDKRAILGYYPINKEQLTKLVIFPEASPSDTYQFFQYGLIDTILIFDNLNIIKEFPAGFIDAVKKFKNMIDTREPRDISLKFTSSQPIFNEEGECLIPAFQVVFMSVFPGDFQPIEQVQDLSIYSDEGRLASTLARVFERAQKITKESRTRINYKSRNTLIVSSKKNQIESREMRLLVDFESAFYNFSGLLEKLPDGIRRNLCHLLKDKEDHKCQLCASEMSEESNNAEDPTHVGKEEDETSESSINIIVE
;
A
#
# COMPACT_ATOMS: atom_id res chain seq x y z
N MET A 1 16.26 -0.18 40.99
CA MET A 1 15.01 0.38 40.42
C MET A 1 14.10 -0.76 40.05
N LEU A 2 12.93 -0.88 40.69
CA LEU A 2 11.89 -1.83 40.28
C LEU A 2 11.35 -1.37 38.92
N LYS A 3 11.56 -2.15 37.86
CA LYS A 3 10.86 -1.91 36.58
C LYS A 3 9.38 -2.20 36.85
N ASN A 4 8.54 -1.17 36.85
CA ASN A 4 7.09 -1.34 36.97
C ASN A 4 6.60 -2.28 35.87
N ILE A 5 5.91 -3.34 36.27
CA ILE A 5 5.25 -4.26 35.34
C ILE A 5 4.13 -3.47 34.66
N PRO A 6 4.12 -3.36 33.32
CA PRO A 6 3.08 -2.63 32.61
C PRO A 6 1.69 -3.20 32.91
N THR A 7 0.74 -2.32 33.17
CA THR A 7 -0.67 -2.66 33.32
C THR A 7 -1.25 -3.16 31.99
N ARG A 8 -2.35 -3.92 32.05
CA ARG A 8 -3.05 -4.39 30.86
C ARG A 8 -3.54 -3.24 29.95
N ALA A 9 -3.87 -2.10 30.54
CA ALA A 9 -4.24 -0.90 29.81
C ALA A 9 -3.07 -0.34 29.02
N GLU A 10 -1.89 -0.20 29.64
CA GLU A 10 -0.67 0.25 28.96
C GLU A 10 -0.22 -0.72 27.85
N ILE A 11 -0.40 -2.03 28.07
CA ILE A 11 -0.13 -3.04 27.03
C ILE A 11 -1.09 -2.88 25.86
N ASN A 12 -2.38 -2.70 26.12
CA ASN A 12 -3.39 -2.53 25.07
C ASN A 12 -3.20 -1.21 24.32
N ASP A 13 -2.79 -0.15 25.00
CA ASP A 13 -2.55 1.15 24.40
C ASP A 13 -1.35 1.12 23.43
N LYS A 14 -0.27 0.41 23.81
CA LYS A 14 0.87 0.14 22.92
C LYS A 14 0.51 -0.69 21.68
N LYS A 15 -0.54 -1.52 21.77
CA LYS A 15 -1.06 -2.31 20.64
C LYS A 15 -2.00 -1.51 19.74
N ARG A 16 -2.37 -0.29 20.13
CA ARG A 16 -3.23 0.57 19.32
C ARG A 16 -2.43 1.18 18.18
N VAL A 17 -3.02 1.20 16.98
CA VAL A 17 -2.43 1.84 15.81
C VAL A 17 -2.55 3.35 16.00
N TYR A 18 -1.47 3.98 16.44
CA TYR A 18 -1.40 5.40 16.79
C TYR A 18 -0.07 6.00 16.32
N ARG A 19 -0.07 7.28 15.99
CA ARG A 19 1.12 7.95 15.41
C ARG A 19 2.34 7.89 16.33
N SER A 20 2.18 8.12 17.63
CA SER A 20 3.29 8.03 18.61
C SER A 20 3.88 6.63 18.66
N ASN A 21 3.04 5.60 18.76
CA ASN A 21 3.44 4.20 18.76
C ASN A 21 4.17 3.84 17.44
N CYS A 22 3.65 4.30 16.30
CA CYS A 22 4.31 4.13 15.00
C CYS A 22 5.73 4.73 15.00
N ARG A 23 5.88 5.96 15.52
CA ARG A 23 7.18 6.64 15.62
C ARG A 23 8.14 5.87 16.54
N GLU A 24 7.67 5.36 17.67
CA GLU A 24 8.47 4.52 18.56
C GLU A 24 8.94 3.23 17.86
N THR A 25 8.02 2.53 17.18
CA THR A 25 8.34 1.34 16.39
C THR A 25 9.38 1.63 15.31
N LEU A 26 9.22 2.73 14.57
CA LEU A 26 10.18 3.16 13.54
C LEU A 26 11.55 3.50 14.15
N ASN A 27 11.59 4.21 15.28
CA ASN A 27 12.85 4.49 15.97
C ASN A 27 13.59 3.22 16.40
N LEU A 28 12.88 2.18 16.86
CA LEU A 28 13.50 0.89 17.19
C LEU A 28 14.12 0.23 15.95
N ILE A 29 13.43 0.32 14.81
CA ILE A 29 13.90 -0.22 13.54
C ILE A 29 15.10 0.59 13.04
N LEU A 30 15.07 1.92 13.10
CA LEU A 30 16.16 2.82 12.68
C LEU A 30 17.44 2.69 13.49
N ASN A 31 17.32 2.28 14.75
CA ASN A 31 18.48 2.00 15.60
C ASN A 31 18.84 0.51 15.61
N TRP A 32 18.35 -0.26 14.64
CA TRP A 32 18.65 -1.69 14.53
C TRP A 32 20.11 -1.88 14.08
N THR A 33 20.76 -2.89 14.63
CA THR A 33 22.17 -3.23 14.38
C THR A 33 22.32 -4.73 14.17
N LEU A 34 23.40 -5.16 13.51
CA LEU A 34 23.56 -6.56 13.09
C LEU A 34 23.53 -7.56 14.27
N ASP A 35 24.10 -7.18 15.42
CA ASP A 35 24.09 -7.93 16.68
C ASP A 35 22.67 -8.14 17.23
N LYS A 36 21.73 -7.24 16.92
CA LYS A 36 20.33 -7.37 17.33
C LYS A 36 19.57 -8.41 16.52
N ARG A 37 20.05 -8.85 15.35
CA ARG A 37 19.36 -9.85 14.51
C ARG A 37 19.06 -11.13 15.30
N ALA A 38 20.06 -11.66 15.98
CA ALA A 38 19.95 -12.92 16.72
C ALA A 38 18.98 -12.81 17.92
N ILE A 39 18.78 -11.59 18.43
CA ILE A 39 17.94 -11.32 19.60
C ILE A 39 16.50 -11.01 19.18
N LEU A 40 16.32 -10.23 18.11
CA LEU A 40 15.04 -9.68 17.70
C LEU A 40 14.31 -10.53 16.66
N GLY A 41 15.02 -11.40 15.93
CA GLY A 41 14.41 -12.27 14.92
C GLY A 41 13.94 -11.53 13.66
N TYR A 42 14.47 -10.34 13.38
CA TYR A 42 14.20 -9.62 12.12
C TYR A 42 15.38 -8.74 11.71
N TYR A 43 15.41 -8.34 10.44
CA TYR A 43 16.33 -7.31 9.94
C TYR A 43 15.63 -6.34 8.97
N PRO A 44 16.08 -5.06 8.92
CA PRO A 44 15.57 -4.08 7.99
C PRO A 44 16.13 -4.26 6.57
N ILE A 45 15.30 -3.96 5.58
CA ILE A 45 15.66 -3.82 4.18
C ILE A 45 15.18 -2.47 3.66
N ASN A 46 15.87 -1.93 2.65
CA ASN A 46 15.36 -0.84 1.86
C ASN A 46 14.53 -1.42 0.72
N LYS A 47 13.25 -1.05 0.69
CA LYS A 47 12.38 -1.38 -0.42
C LYS A 47 11.60 -0.16 -0.83
N GLU A 48 11.92 0.31 -2.03
CA GLU A 48 11.25 1.45 -2.64
C GLU A 48 11.36 2.71 -1.77
N GLN A 49 12.59 2.92 -1.27
CA GLN A 49 12.96 4.02 -0.40
C GLN A 49 12.22 4.03 0.94
N LEU A 50 11.63 2.90 1.35
CA LEU A 50 11.07 2.72 2.68
C LEU A 50 11.83 1.59 3.39
N THR A 51 12.02 1.76 4.70
CA THR A 51 12.46 0.63 5.52
C THR A 51 11.31 -0.36 5.68
N LYS A 52 11.53 -1.60 5.25
CA LYS A 52 10.66 -2.75 5.49
C LYS A 52 11.45 -3.84 6.24
N LEU A 53 10.76 -4.88 6.70
CA LEU A 53 11.35 -5.92 7.54
C LEU A 53 11.23 -7.31 6.93
N VAL A 54 12.30 -8.08 7.07
CA VAL A 54 12.27 -9.54 6.92
C VAL A 54 12.20 -10.14 8.33
N ILE A 55 11.12 -10.87 8.60
CA ILE A 55 10.79 -11.44 9.91
C ILE A 55 11.05 -12.95 9.91
N PHE A 56 11.77 -13.43 10.92
CA PHE A 56 12.07 -14.84 11.15
C PHE A 56 11.13 -15.44 12.21
N PRO A 57 11.02 -16.77 12.28
CA PRO A 57 10.14 -17.44 13.26
C PRO A 57 10.46 -17.12 14.73
N GLU A 58 11.69 -16.71 15.05
CA GLU A 58 12.12 -16.36 16.40
C GLU A 58 11.65 -14.97 16.86
N ALA A 59 11.11 -14.13 15.95
CA ALA A 59 10.68 -12.79 16.31
C ALA A 59 9.45 -12.82 17.24
N SER A 60 9.26 -11.72 17.98
CA SER A 60 8.09 -11.52 18.83
C SER A 60 6.80 -11.53 17.99
N PRO A 61 5.80 -12.37 18.29
CA PRO A 61 4.51 -12.33 17.59
C PRO A 61 3.76 -11.01 17.78
N SER A 62 3.93 -10.35 18.93
CA SER A 62 3.36 -9.04 19.21
C SER A 62 4.00 -7.97 18.34
N ASP A 63 5.34 -7.97 18.22
CA ASP A 63 6.06 -7.01 17.39
C ASP A 63 5.74 -7.25 15.91
N THR A 64 5.69 -8.52 15.50
CA THR A 64 5.30 -8.90 14.14
C THR A 64 3.90 -8.41 13.80
N TYR A 65 2.93 -8.56 14.70
CA TYR A 65 1.59 -8.03 14.47
C TYR A 65 1.58 -6.49 14.44
N GLN A 66 2.38 -5.82 15.26
CA GLN A 66 2.53 -4.37 15.23
C GLN A 66 3.15 -3.90 13.90
N PHE A 67 4.19 -4.56 13.40
CA PHE A 67 4.79 -4.30 12.09
C PHE A 67 3.78 -4.51 10.96
N PHE A 68 2.94 -5.53 11.06
CA PHE A 68 1.83 -5.75 10.13
C PHE A 68 0.85 -4.58 10.14
N GLN A 69 0.44 -4.09 11.31
CA GLN A 69 -0.48 -2.95 11.42
C GLN A 69 0.09 -1.66 10.82
N TYR A 70 1.42 -1.44 10.95
CA TYR A 70 2.11 -0.29 10.37
C TYR A 70 2.58 -0.52 8.92
N GLY A 71 2.29 -1.68 8.33
CA GLY A 71 2.69 -2.01 6.97
C GLY A 71 4.20 -2.09 6.77
N LEU A 72 4.97 -2.40 7.82
CA LEU A 72 6.43 -2.41 7.81
C LEU A 72 7.03 -3.75 7.35
N ILE A 73 6.21 -4.78 7.19
CA ILE A 73 6.67 -6.10 6.78
C ILE A 73 6.90 -6.11 5.26
N ASP A 74 8.03 -6.66 4.84
CA ASP A 74 8.23 -7.13 3.46
C ASP A 74 8.03 -8.65 3.38
N THR A 75 8.60 -9.41 4.31
CA THR A 75 8.48 -10.87 4.32
C THR A 75 8.34 -11.42 5.74
N ILE A 76 7.43 -12.38 5.96
CA ILE A 76 7.46 -13.26 7.13
C ILE A 76 7.88 -14.65 6.66
N LEU A 77 8.86 -15.23 7.34
CA LEU A 77 9.31 -16.60 7.13
C LEU A 77 8.63 -17.52 8.15
N ILE A 78 8.12 -18.65 7.67
CA ILE A 78 7.40 -19.64 8.47
C ILE A 78 8.01 -21.01 8.16
N PHE A 79 8.69 -21.58 9.16
CA PHE A 79 9.37 -22.87 9.05
C PHE A 79 8.52 -23.97 9.69
N ASP A 80 8.63 -24.13 11.01
CA ASP A 80 8.02 -25.27 11.73
C ASP A 80 6.58 -25.04 12.19
N ASN A 81 6.26 -23.82 12.63
CA ASN A 81 4.98 -23.51 13.26
C ASN A 81 4.49 -22.09 12.93
N LEU A 82 3.23 -21.82 13.28
CA LEU A 82 2.56 -20.54 12.97
C LEU A 82 2.56 -19.55 14.15
N ASN A 83 3.40 -19.76 15.18
CA ASN A 83 3.37 -18.92 16.38
C ASN A 83 3.70 -17.46 16.09
N ILE A 84 4.54 -17.21 15.09
CA ILE A 84 4.95 -15.86 14.65
C ILE A 84 3.75 -14.99 14.21
N ILE A 85 2.67 -15.62 13.71
CA ILE A 85 1.43 -14.95 13.31
C ILE A 85 0.27 -15.17 14.29
N LYS A 86 0.51 -15.69 15.50
CA LYS A 86 -0.59 -16.05 16.43
C LYS A 86 -1.48 -14.88 16.87
N GLU A 87 -1.01 -13.65 16.73
CA GLU A 87 -1.75 -12.42 17.07
C GLU A 87 -2.49 -11.82 15.85
N PHE A 88 -2.36 -12.42 14.67
CA PHE A 88 -3.05 -11.96 13.45
C PHE A 88 -4.55 -12.32 13.49
N PRO A 89 -5.38 -11.72 12.62
CA PRO A 89 -6.80 -12.08 12.52
C PRO A 89 -7.00 -13.58 12.28
N ALA A 90 -8.00 -14.19 12.91
CA ALA A 90 -8.23 -15.63 12.81
C ALA A 90 -8.33 -16.14 11.36
N GLY A 91 -9.04 -15.41 10.49
CA GLY A 91 -9.14 -15.77 9.07
C GLY A 91 -7.82 -15.68 8.30
N PHE A 92 -6.90 -14.81 8.72
CA PHE A 92 -5.53 -14.76 8.20
C PHE A 92 -4.77 -16.03 8.60
N ILE A 93 -4.79 -16.38 9.88
CA ILE A 93 -4.12 -17.56 10.43
C ILE A 93 -4.65 -18.83 9.75
N ASP A 94 -5.97 -18.95 9.59
CA ASP A 94 -6.61 -20.09 8.92
C ASP A 94 -6.18 -20.23 7.46
N ALA A 95 -6.05 -19.11 6.74
CA ALA A 95 -5.59 -19.12 5.35
C ALA A 95 -4.14 -19.61 5.24
N VAL A 96 -3.24 -19.11 6.11
CA VAL A 96 -1.84 -19.56 6.15
C VAL A 96 -1.75 -21.03 6.56
N LYS A 97 -2.52 -21.46 7.56
CA LYS A 97 -2.56 -22.86 8.03
C LYS A 97 -3.01 -23.81 6.93
N LYS A 98 -4.08 -23.47 6.21
CA LYS A 98 -4.56 -24.27 5.06
C LYS A 98 -3.51 -24.37 3.97
N PHE A 99 -2.81 -23.28 3.67
CA PHE A 99 -1.73 -23.28 2.69
C PHE A 99 -0.55 -24.14 3.14
N LYS A 100 -0.05 -23.97 4.37
CA LYS A 100 1.05 -24.78 4.94
C LYS A 100 0.74 -26.27 4.89
N ASN A 101 -0.45 -26.67 5.37
CA ASN A 101 -0.89 -28.07 5.33
C ASN A 101 -0.93 -28.64 3.90
N MET A 102 -1.36 -27.84 2.92
CA MET A 102 -1.37 -28.25 1.51
C MET A 102 0.06 -28.48 0.99
N ILE A 103 0.99 -27.59 1.32
CA ILE A 103 2.39 -27.69 0.88
C ILE A 103 3.13 -28.87 1.54
N ASP A 104 2.83 -29.15 2.81
CA ASP A 104 3.49 -30.16 3.64
C ASP A 104 3.03 -31.60 3.35
N THR A 105 2.01 -31.80 2.51
CA THR A 105 1.41 -33.13 2.22
C THR A 105 2.43 -34.21 1.78
N ARG A 106 3.59 -33.81 1.23
CA ARG A 106 4.66 -34.74 0.84
C ARG A 106 5.83 -34.67 1.82
N GLU A 107 6.38 -33.47 1.96
CA GLU A 107 7.51 -33.16 2.82
C GLU A 107 7.29 -31.78 3.43
N PRO A 108 7.66 -31.57 4.72
CA PRO A 108 7.63 -30.27 5.34
C PRO A 108 8.46 -29.28 4.53
N ARG A 109 7.87 -28.15 4.16
CA ARG A 109 8.59 -27.07 3.48
C ARG A 109 8.34 -25.73 4.15
N ASP A 110 9.39 -24.93 4.17
CA ASP A 110 9.34 -23.55 4.62
C ASP A 110 8.50 -22.74 3.64
N ILE A 111 7.67 -21.86 4.18
CA ILE A 111 6.86 -20.92 3.40
C ILE A 111 7.24 -19.49 3.75
N SER A 112 7.00 -18.59 2.81
CA SER A 112 7.12 -17.16 3.00
C SER A 112 5.80 -16.46 2.70
N LEU A 113 5.53 -15.42 3.48
CA LEU A 113 4.44 -14.48 3.26
C LEU A 113 5.08 -13.17 2.78
N LYS A 114 4.95 -12.85 1.49
CA LYS A 114 5.50 -11.64 0.87
C LYS A 114 4.46 -10.53 0.85
N PHE A 115 4.78 -9.39 1.44
CA PHE A 115 3.86 -8.28 1.62
C PHE A 115 4.11 -7.17 0.59
N THR A 116 3.03 -6.66 0.03
CA THR A 116 2.97 -5.32 -0.57
C THR A 116 1.98 -4.53 0.27
N SER A 117 2.48 -3.53 1.00
CA SER A 117 1.70 -2.84 2.02
C SER A 117 1.87 -1.33 1.97
N SER A 118 0.76 -0.62 2.14
CA SER A 118 0.75 0.81 2.43
C SER A 118 1.14 1.09 3.88
N GLN A 119 1.41 2.36 4.18
CA GLN A 119 1.50 2.84 5.55
C GLN A 119 0.10 3.27 6.05
N PRO A 120 -0.16 3.22 7.36
CA PRO A 120 -1.36 3.83 7.91
C PRO A 120 -1.29 5.35 7.84
N ILE A 121 -2.45 5.98 7.74
CA ILE A 121 -2.61 7.44 7.70
C ILE A 121 -3.28 7.89 8.98
N PHE A 122 -2.72 8.93 9.61
CA PHE A 122 -3.17 9.43 10.91
C PHE A 122 -3.72 10.86 10.79
N ASN A 123 -4.72 11.21 11.60
CA ASN A 123 -5.17 12.59 11.77
C ASN A 123 -4.17 13.41 12.60
N GLU A 124 -4.46 14.70 12.81
CA GLU A 124 -3.61 15.62 13.58
C GLU A 124 -3.38 15.13 15.01
N GLU A 125 -4.41 14.57 15.65
CA GLU A 125 -4.36 14.00 16.99
C GLU A 125 -3.48 12.74 17.06
N GLY A 126 -3.25 12.06 15.93
CA GLY A 126 -2.46 10.83 15.83
C GLY A 126 -3.28 9.55 15.82
N GLU A 127 -4.61 9.64 15.78
CA GLU A 127 -5.51 8.52 15.56
C GLU A 127 -5.41 8.01 14.12
N CYS A 128 -5.48 6.69 13.96
CA CYS A 128 -5.46 6.05 12.65
C CYS A 128 -6.77 6.29 11.89
N LEU A 129 -6.69 7.06 10.80
CA LEU A 129 -7.80 7.28 9.87
C LEU A 129 -7.91 6.13 8.87
N ILE A 130 -6.78 5.76 8.28
CA ILE A 130 -6.70 4.69 7.26
C ILE A 130 -5.70 3.64 7.76
N PRO A 131 -6.12 2.39 7.99
CA PRO A 131 -5.17 1.33 8.31
C PRO A 131 -4.32 0.98 7.08
N ALA A 132 -3.16 0.36 7.30
CA ALA A 132 -2.34 -0.14 6.21
C ALA A 132 -3.14 -1.12 5.33
N PHE A 133 -3.18 -0.88 4.03
CA PHE A 133 -3.71 -1.79 3.01
C PHE A 133 -2.63 -2.77 2.57
N GLN A 134 -2.99 -4.03 2.32
CA GLN A 134 -2.01 -5.08 2.08
C GLN A 134 -2.48 -6.13 1.08
N VAL A 135 -1.60 -6.50 0.15
CA VAL A 135 -1.68 -7.73 -0.63
C VAL A 135 -0.53 -8.64 -0.22
N VAL A 136 -0.86 -9.84 0.25
CA VAL A 136 0.08 -10.83 0.79
C VAL A 136 0.14 -12.02 -0.15
N PHE A 137 1.33 -12.35 -0.63
CA PHE A 137 1.56 -13.51 -1.49
C PHE A 137 2.22 -14.63 -0.69
N MET A 138 1.58 -15.79 -0.65
CA MET A 138 2.10 -16.99 0.00
C MET A 138 2.81 -17.88 -1.02
N SER A 139 4.02 -18.31 -0.69
CA SER A 139 4.85 -19.18 -1.53
C SER A 139 5.71 -20.11 -0.69
N VAL A 140 6.24 -21.16 -1.33
CA VAL A 140 7.38 -21.90 -0.77
C VAL A 140 8.57 -20.95 -0.69
N PHE A 141 9.28 -20.96 0.45
CA PHE A 141 10.44 -20.12 0.64
C PHE A 141 11.62 -20.63 -0.21
N PRO A 142 12.21 -19.79 -1.09
CA PRO A 142 13.27 -20.25 -2.00
C PRO A 142 14.65 -20.41 -1.35
N GLY A 143 14.84 -19.95 -0.10
CA GLY A 143 16.14 -19.99 0.59
C GLY A 143 16.95 -18.69 0.49
N ASP A 144 16.55 -17.76 -0.38
CA ASP A 144 17.27 -16.50 -0.59
C ASP A 144 16.79 -15.38 0.33
N PHE A 145 17.77 -14.63 0.85
CA PHE A 145 17.55 -13.49 1.74
C PHE A 145 17.93 -12.19 1.04
N GLN A 146 17.18 -11.13 1.32
CA GLN A 146 17.51 -9.79 0.84
C GLN A 146 18.68 -9.21 1.64
N PRO A 147 19.50 -8.33 1.06
CA PRO A 147 20.55 -7.64 1.79
C PRO A 147 19.97 -6.75 2.89
N ILE A 148 20.70 -6.62 4.00
CA ILE A 148 20.33 -5.75 5.11
C ILE A 148 20.57 -4.30 4.69
N GLU A 149 19.52 -3.50 4.68
CA GLU A 149 19.55 -2.10 4.25
C GLU A 149 18.51 -1.27 5.01
N GLN A 150 18.77 0.02 5.19
CA GLN A 150 17.86 0.90 5.91
C GLN A 150 17.89 2.32 5.38
N VAL A 151 16.73 2.97 5.37
CA VAL A 151 16.60 4.41 5.11
C VAL A 151 16.65 5.15 6.45
N GLN A 152 17.53 6.15 6.57
CA GLN A 152 17.74 6.92 7.82
C GLN A 152 16.92 8.21 7.92
N ASP A 153 15.90 8.36 7.08
CA ASP A 153 15.06 9.55 7.06
C ASP A 153 13.62 9.21 7.47
N LEU A 154 13.19 9.69 8.64
CA LEU A 154 11.82 9.49 9.13
C LEU A 154 10.80 10.38 8.41
N SER A 155 11.22 11.50 7.80
CA SER A 155 10.31 12.45 7.17
C SER A 155 9.53 11.83 6.02
N ILE A 156 10.12 10.82 5.37
CA ILE A 156 9.49 10.05 4.28
C ILE A 156 8.20 9.32 4.71
N TYR A 157 8.03 9.05 6.01
CA TYR A 157 6.86 8.34 6.56
C TYR A 157 5.66 9.27 6.80
N SER A 158 5.88 10.59 6.72
CA SER A 158 4.83 11.61 6.80
C SER A 158 4.54 12.31 5.46
N ASP A 159 5.33 12.02 4.43
CA ASP A 159 5.16 12.63 3.11
C ASP A 159 3.85 12.15 2.44
N GLU A 160 2.97 13.09 2.10
CA GLU A 160 1.65 12.78 1.54
C GLU A 160 1.75 12.07 0.18
N GLY A 161 2.73 12.44 -0.65
CA GLY A 161 2.99 11.82 -1.94
C GLY A 161 3.42 10.36 -1.79
N ARG A 162 4.25 10.07 -0.79
CA ARG A 162 4.65 8.70 -0.43
C ARG A 162 3.50 7.90 0.12
N LEU A 163 2.71 8.46 1.04
CA LEU A 163 1.53 7.77 1.58
C LEU A 163 0.57 7.37 0.44
N ALA A 164 0.29 8.29 -0.49
CA ALA A 164 -0.49 8.01 -1.70
C ALA A 164 0.17 6.94 -2.59
N SER A 165 1.48 7.05 -2.86
CA SER A 165 2.23 6.09 -3.66
C SER A 165 2.16 4.67 -3.09
N THR A 166 2.26 4.52 -1.77
CA THR A 166 2.18 3.18 -1.15
C THR A 166 0.78 2.57 -1.25
N LEU A 167 -0.29 3.38 -1.21
CA LEU A 167 -1.66 2.92 -1.48
C LEU A 167 -1.82 2.50 -2.95
N ALA A 168 -1.37 3.34 -3.88
CA ALA A 168 -1.43 3.05 -5.32
C ALA A 168 -0.74 1.72 -5.65
N ARG A 169 0.42 1.45 -5.07
CA ARG A 169 1.15 0.18 -5.26
C ARG A 169 0.39 -1.06 -4.77
N VAL A 170 -0.34 -0.95 -3.66
CA VAL A 170 -1.16 -2.07 -3.17
C VAL A 170 -2.26 -2.37 -4.18
N PHE A 171 -2.89 -1.33 -4.70
CA PHE A 171 -3.90 -1.46 -5.74
C PHE A 171 -3.31 -2.03 -7.04
N GLU A 172 -2.17 -1.52 -7.52
CA GLU A 172 -1.46 -2.08 -8.68
C GLU A 172 -1.08 -3.55 -8.49
N ARG A 173 -0.72 -3.95 -7.27
CA ARG A 173 -0.41 -5.35 -6.96
C ARG A 173 -1.64 -6.23 -7.07
N ALA A 174 -2.80 -5.74 -6.67
CA ALA A 174 -4.10 -6.41 -6.81
C ALA A 174 -4.51 -6.50 -8.29
N GLN A 175 -4.38 -5.39 -9.03
CA GLN A 175 -4.71 -5.30 -10.46
C GLN A 175 -3.89 -6.23 -11.37
N LYS A 176 -2.71 -6.69 -10.91
CA LYS A 176 -1.94 -7.75 -11.60
C LYS A 176 -2.65 -9.12 -11.60
N ILE A 177 -3.73 -9.29 -10.83
CA ILE A 177 -4.53 -10.52 -10.79
C ILE A 177 -5.69 -10.37 -11.76
N THR A 178 -5.56 -11.02 -12.93
CA THR A 178 -6.57 -11.04 -13.98
C THR A 178 -7.35 -12.36 -14.01
N LYS A 179 -8.41 -12.46 -14.83
CA LYS A 179 -9.18 -13.70 -15.02
C LYS A 179 -8.33 -14.88 -15.54
N GLU A 180 -7.21 -14.60 -16.21
CA GLU A 180 -6.25 -15.60 -16.69
C GLU A 180 -5.24 -16.03 -15.61
N SER A 181 -5.20 -15.33 -14.48
CA SER A 181 -4.20 -15.57 -13.44
C SER A 181 -4.39 -16.93 -12.78
N ARG A 182 -3.27 -17.62 -12.57
CA ARG A 182 -3.20 -18.90 -11.85
C ARG A 182 -3.09 -18.65 -10.33
N THR A 183 -4.01 -17.86 -9.81
CA THR A 183 -3.99 -17.33 -8.44
C THR A 183 -5.21 -17.82 -7.67
N ARG A 184 -4.99 -18.16 -6.40
CA ARG A 184 -6.02 -18.43 -5.42
C ARG A 184 -6.15 -17.24 -4.48
N ILE A 185 -7.38 -16.82 -4.17
CA ILE A 185 -7.62 -15.88 -3.05
C ILE A 185 -7.96 -16.71 -1.82
N ASN A 186 -7.06 -16.69 -0.84
CA ASN A 186 -7.16 -17.51 0.38
C ASN A 186 -7.88 -16.76 1.51
N TYR A 187 -7.81 -15.43 1.52
CA TYR A 187 -8.44 -14.58 2.52
C TYR A 187 -8.66 -13.16 1.96
N LYS A 188 -9.75 -12.54 2.38
CA LYS A 188 -10.06 -11.13 2.10
C LYS A 188 -10.68 -10.48 3.34
N SER A 189 -10.16 -9.32 3.71
CA SER A 189 -10.75 -8.38 4.66
C SER A 189 -10.98 -7.03 3.96
N ARG A 190 -11.30 -5.98 4.73
CA ARG A 190 -11.44 -4.62 4.19
C ARG A 190 -10.12 -4.01 3.68
N ASN A 191 -8.99 -4.44 4.23
CA ASN A 191 -7.66 -3.87 3.93
C ASN A 191 -6.57 -4.93 3.74
N THR A 192 -6.91 -6.22 3.68
CA THR A 192 -5.94 -7.30 3.47
C THR A 192 -6.47 -8.33 2.48
N LEU A 193 -5.68 -8.64 1.46
CA LEU A 193 -5.92 -9.73 0.52
C LEU A 193 -4.76 -10.72 0.61
N ILE A 194 -5.03 -12.00 0.86
CA ILE A 194 -4.00 -13.05 0.85
C ILE A 194 -4.22 -13.96 -0.35
N VAL A 195 -3.16 -14.13 -1.14
CA VAL A 195 -3.17 -14.90 -2.36
C VAL A 195 -2.04 -15.92 -2.41
N SER A 196 -2.20 -16.94 -3.24
CA SER A 196 -1.16 -17.93 -3.53
C SER A 196 -1.28 -18.40 -4.98
N SER A 197 -0.25 -19.04 -5.52
CA SER A 197 -0.37 -19.72 -6.82
C SER A 197 -1.26 -20.97 -6.72
N LYS A 198 -1.95 -21.30 -7.80
CA LYS A 198 -2.67 -22.58 -7.99
C LYS A 198 -2.49 -23.08 -9.43
N LYS A 199 -2.92 -24.30 -9.74
CA LYS A 199 -2.76 -24.87 -11.10
C LYS A 199 -3.72 -24.27 -12.13
N ASN A 200 -4.97 -24.11 -11.73
CA ASN A 200 -6.06 -23.66 -12.60
C ASN A 200 -6.17 -22.13 -12.58
N GLN A 201 -6.90 -21.56 -13.54
CA GLN A 201 -7.22 -20.14 -13.53
C GLN A 201 -8.10 -19.77 -12.32
N ILE A 202 -8.02 -18.51 -11.91
CA ILE A 202 -8.83 -17.93 -10.84
C ILE A 202 -10.33 -18.13 -11.10
N GLU A 203 -11.09 -18.50 -10.07
CA GLU A 203 -12.53 -18.77 -10.20
C GLU A 203 -13.33 -17.48 -10.13
N SER A 204 -14.52 -17.44 -10.76
CA SER A 204 -15.38 -16.24 -10.73
C SER A 204 -15.73 -15.77 -9.32
N ARG A 205 -15.88 -16.70 -8.36
CA ARG A 205 -16.12 -16.35 -6.95
C ARG A 205 -14.92 -15.65 -6.30
N GLU A 206 -13.70 -16.01 -6.70
CA GLU A 206 -12.47 -15.38 -6.21
C GLU A 206 -12.33 -14.00 -6.85
N MET A 207 -12.61 -13.87 -8.15
CA MET A 207 -12.67 -12.56 -8.81
C MET A 207 -13.64 -11.59 -8.13
N ARG A 208 -14.78 -12.05 -7.62
CA ARG A 208 -15.69 -11.20 -6.83
C ARG A 208 -15.04 -10.69 -5.54
N LEU A 209 -14.22 -11.50 -4.86
CA LEU A 209 -13.49 -11.07 -3.67
C LEU A 209 -12.41 -10.04 -4.00
N LEU A 210 -11.76 -10.19 -5.15
CA LEU A 210 -10.79 -9.22 -5.66
C LEU A 210 -11.45 -7.87 -5.94
N VAL A 211 -12.54 -7.87 -6.72
CA VAL A 211 -13.31 -6.65 -7.04
C VAL A 211 -13.82 -5.98 -5.77
N ASP A 212 -14.31 -6.75 -4.80
CA ASP A 212 -14.75 -6.24 -3.50
C ASP A 212 -13.59 -5.61 -2.70
N PHE A 213 -12.38 -6.16 -2.75
CA PHE A 213 -11.19 -5.53 -2.16
C PHE A 213 -10.79 -4.24 -2.90
N GLU A 214 -10.82 -4.25 -4.23
CA GLU A 214 -10.43 -3.14 -5.10
C GLU A 214 -11.43 -1.98 -5.09
N SER A 215 -12.69 -2.26 -4.74
CA SER A 215 -13.79 -1.28 -4.72
C SER A 215 -13.46 0.01 -3.98
N ALA A 216 -12.69 -0.07 -2.88
CA ALA A 216 -12.26 1.10 -2.12
C ALA A 216 -11.43 2.08 -2.96
N PHE A 217 -10.63 1.59 -3.91
CA PHE A 217 -9.71 2.40 -4.71
C PHE A 217 -10.36 3.04 -5.94
N TYR A 218 -11.40 2.42 -6.50
CA TYR A 218 -12.05 2.94 -7.71
C TYR A 218 -12.73 4.28 -7.49
N ASN A 219 -13.34 4.50 -6.33
CA ASN A 219 -14.09 5.70 -6.02
C ASN A 219 -13.74 6.33 -4.65
N PHE A 220 -12.65 5.89 -4.03
CA PHE A 220 -12.26 6.27 -2.66
C PHE A 220 -13.37 6.03 -1.62
N SER A 221 -14.01 4.85 -1.69
CA SER A 221 -15.07 4.44 -0.77
C SER A 221 -14.56 3.64 0.43
N GLY A 222 -15.46 3.38 1.39
CA GLY A 222 -15.21 2.55 2.55
C GLY A 222 -14.10 3.14 3.43
N LEU A 223 -12.99 2.40 3.59
CA LEU A 223 -11.88 2.90 4.40
C LEU A 223 -11.19 4.12 3.78
N LEU A 224 -11.22 4.29 2.45
CA LEU A 224 -10.54 5.40 1.78
C LEU A 224 -11.36 6.71 1.76
N GLU A 225 -12.61 6.71 2.24
CA GLU A 225 -13.44 7.93 2.34
C GLU A 225 -12.84 8.97 3.28
N LYS A 226 -12.07 8.51 4.27
CA LYS A 226 -11.43 9.34 5.30
C LYS A 226 -10.04 9.84 4.89
N LEU A 227 -9.65 9.69 3.63
CA LEU A 227 -8.37 10.21 3.14
C LEU A 227 -8.33 11.74 3.28
N PRO A 228 -7.25 12.31 3.88
CA PRO A 228 -6.97 13.74 3.81
C PRO A 228 -6.83 14.23 2.37
N ASP A 229 -7.23 15.47 2.10
CA ASP A 229 -7.35 16.01 0.73
C ASP A 229 -6.03 16.01 -0.06
N GLY A 230 -4.90 16.27 0.60
CA GLY A 230 -3.58 16.23 -0.04
C GLY A 230 -3.21 14.83 -0.53
N ILE A 231 -3.32 13.83 0.35
CA ILE A 231 -3.11 12.42 -0.01
C ILE A 231 -4.13 11.94 -1.05
N ARG A 232 -5.40 12.35 -0.92
CA ARG A 232 -6.47 12.00 -1.85
C ARG A 232 -6.19 12.49 -3.27
N ARG A 233 -5.75 13.74 -3.44
CA ARG A 233 -5.36 14.31 -4.73
C ARG A 233 -4.14 13.60 -5.32
N ASN A 234 -3.11 13.36 -4.52
CA ASN A 234 -1.93 12.60 -4.95
C ASN A 234 -2.31 11.18 -5.40
N LEU A 235 -3.19 10.50 -4.66
CA LEU A 235 -3.66 9.16 -5.02
C LEU A 235 -4.50 9.17 -6.30
N CYS A 236 -5.40 10.16 -6.45
CA CYS A 236 -6.19 10.35 -7.68
C CYS A 236 -5.27 10.50 -8.90
N HIS A 237 -4.25 11.36 -8.79
CA HIS A 237 -3.29 11.58 -9.86
C HIS A 237 -2.56 10.28 -10.29
N LEU A 238 -2.25 9.40 -9.34
CA LEU A 238 -1.59 8.11 -9.62
C LEU A 238 -2.54 7.07 -10.24
N LEU A 239 -3.85 7.20 -10.04
CA LEU A 239 -4.86 6.21 -10.45
C LEU A 239 -5.72 6.65 -11.62
N LYS A 240 -5.70 7.93 -12.03
CA LYS A 240 -6.58 8.51 -13.05
C LYS A 240 -6.55 7.79 -14.40
N ASP A 241 -5.43 7.18 -14.78
CA ASP A 241 -5.28 6.48 -16.05
C ASP A 241 -5.74 5.00 -15.99
N LYS A 242 -6.26 4.55 -14.84
CA LYS A 242 -6.81 3.20 -14.68
C LYS A 242 -8.27 3.20 -15.12
N GLU A 243 -8.63 2.30 -16.04
CA GLU A 243 -9.95 2.22 -16.70
C GLU A 243 -11.14 2.27 -15.73
N ASP A 244 -10.98 1.66 -14.56
CA ASP A 244 -12.03 1.55 -13.55
C ASP A 244 -12.02 2.68 -12.49
N HIS A 245 -11.04 3.59 -12.52
CA HIS A 245 -10.96 4.69 -11.55
C HIS A 245 -11.95 5.81 -11.91
N LYS A 246 -12.91 6.06 -11.00
CA LYS A 246 -14.06 6.95 -11.19
C LYS A 246 -14.35 7.73 -9.91
N CYS A 247 -13.33 8.38 -9.36
CA CYS A 247 -13.51 9.23 -8.18
C CYS A 247 -14.06 10.62 -8.56
N GLN A 248 -14.59 11.34 -7.56
CA GLN A 248 -15.19 12.67 -7.77
C GLN A 248 -14.18 13.72 -8.27
N LEU A 249 -12.89 13.55 -7.95
CA LEU A 249 -11.83 14.46 -8.40
C LEU A 249 -11.62 14.38 -9.92
N CYS A 250 -11.58 13.16 -10.49
CA CYS A 250 -11.50 12.97 -11.94
C CYS A 250 -12.68 13.59 -12.68
N ALA A 251 -13.89 13.51 -12.11
CA ALA A 251 -15.08 14.13 -12.70
C ALA A 251 -15.01 15.66 -12.72
N SER A 252 -14.31 16.25 -11.74
CA SER A 252 -14.16 17.71 -11.63
C SER A 252 -13.09 18.24 -12.60
N GLU A 253 -11.96 17.54 -12.75
CA GLU A 253 -10.88 17.90 -13.70
C GLU A 253 -11.37 17.92 -15.17
N MET A 254 -12.21 16.95 -15.56
CA MET A 254 -12.81 16.91 -16.90
C MET A 254 -13.79 18.07 -17.19
N SER A 255 -14.37 18.65 -16.15
CA SER A 255 -15.27 19.82 -16.28
C SER A 255 -14.51 21.14 -16.35
N GLU A 256 -13.31 21.22 -15.78
CA GLU A 256 -12.46 22.43 -15.85
C GLU A 256 -11.69 22.53 -17.18
N GLU A 257 -11.24 21.40 -17.75
CA GLU A 257 -10.59 21.39 -19.07
C GLU A 257 -11.55 21.78 -20.21
N SER A 258 -12.85 21.50 -20.07
CA SER A 258 -13.86 21.85 -21.08
C SER A 258 -14.31 23.32 -21.03
N ASN A 259 -14.10 24.02 -19.91
CA ASN A 259 -14.48 25.43 -19.76
C ASN A 259 -13.38 26.41 -20.24
N ASN A 260 -12.18 25.93 -20.57
CA ASN A 260 -11.08 26.78 -21.07
C ASN A 260 -10.93 26.76 -22.60
N ALA A 261 -11.84 26.10 -23.32
CA ALA A 261 -11.92 26.18 -24.78
C ALA A 261 -12.80 27.35 -25.20
N GLU A 262 -12.35 28.60 -24.97
CA GLU A 262 -12.95 29.77 -25.62
C GLU A 262 -12.53 29.81 -27.11
N ASP A 263 -13.55 29.70 -27.95
CA ASP A 263 -13.57 29.78 -29.40
C ASP A 263 -13.18 31.19 -29.91
N PRO A 264 -12.07 31.39 -30.66
CA PRO A 264 -11.74 32.70 -31.20
C PRO A 264 -12.45 32.90 -32.53
N THR A 265 -13.77 33.09 -32.50
CA THR A 265 -14.49 33.56 -33.69
C THR A 265 -15.49 34.65 -33.36
N HIS A 266 -15.07 35.91 -33.46
CA HIS A 266 -15.91 36.92 -34.10
C HIS A 266 -15.08 38.03 -34.75
N VAL A 267 -14.98 37.93 -36.08
CA VAL A 267 -14.58 39.00 -36.99
C VAL A 267 -15.68 40.07 -36.97
N GLY A 268 -15.30 41.33 -36.79
CA GLY A 268 -16.12 42.50 -37.10
C GLY A 268 -15.43 43.33 -38.19
N LYS A 269 -15.95 43.27 -39.41
CA LYS A 269 -15.89 44.35 -40.42
C LYS A 269 -17.07 45.30 -40.11
N GLU A 270 -17.11 46.60 -40.35
CA GLU A 270 -16.62 47.56 -41.36
C GLU A 270 -16.59 48.94 -40.64
N GLU A 271 -15.85 49.97 -41.06
CA GLU A 271 -16.29 50.94 -42.08
C GLU A 271 -15.11 51.73 -42.68
N ASP A 272 -15.27 52.01 -43.97
CA ASP A 272 -14.45 52.81 -44.90
C ASP A 272 -14.37 54.30 -44.51
N GLU A 273 -13.26 54.97 -44.86
CA GLU A 273 -13.30 56.30 -45.49
C GLU A 273 -11.97 56.68 -46.18
N THR A 274 -12.00 56.62 -47.51
CA THR A 274 -11.34 57.45 -48.54
C THR A 274 -10.07 58.27 -48.22
N SER A 275 -9.00 58.04 -49.00
CA SER A 275 -8.40 59.09 -49.86
C SER A 275 -7.30 58.52 -50.77
N GLU A 276 -7.40 58.83 -52.06
CA GLU A 276 -6.40 58.57 -53.12
C GLU A 276 -5.08 59.30 -52.85
N SER A 277 -3.93 58.65 -53.14
CA SER A 277 -2.87 59.23 -53.99
C SER A 277 -1.71 58.26 -54.27
N SER A 278 -1.41 58.06 -55.56
CA SER A 278 -0.08 58.01 -56.18
C SER A 278 0.87 56.80 -55.98
N ILE A 279 0.84 55.90 -56.97
CA ILE A 279 1.96 55.44 -57.84
C ILE A 279 3.41 55.65 -57.32
N ASN A 280 4.19 54.57 -57.18
CA ASN A 280 5.36 54.30 -58.05
C ASN A 280 6.01 52.92 -57.84
N ILE A 281 6.43 52.36 -58.98
CA ILE A 281 7.29 51.18 -59.17
C ILE A 281 8.74 51.61 -58.92
N ILE A 282 9.59 50.75 -58.35
CA ILE A 282 10.85 50.24 -58.95
C ILE A 282 11.62 49.38 -57.93
N VAL A 283 12.07 48.27 -58.51
CA VAL A 283 13.02 47.24 -58.08
C VAL A 283 14.39 47.84 -57.77
N GLU A 284 14.96 47.48 -56.62
CA GLU A 284 16.28 46.82 -56.50
C GLU A 284 16.38 46.13 -55.14
#